data_AF-A0A944TBX0-F1
#
_entry.id   AF-A0A944TBX0-F1
#
_cell.length_a   1.000
_cell.length_b   1.000
_cell.length_c   1.000
_cell.angle_alpha   90.00
_cell.angle_beta   90.00
_cell.angle_gamma   90.00
#
_symmetry.space_group_name_H-M   'P 1'
#
loop_
_entity.id
_entity.type
_entity.pdbx_description
1 polymer ?
#
loop_
_entity_poly.entity_id
_entity_poly.type
_entity_poly.pdbx_seq_one_letter_code
_entity_poly.pdbx_strand_id
1 'polypeptide(L)'
;MYLRNWQQEVIDKFPSIIKQHRRFILKAPTGAGKTVLASELIERFYKDKKIVVLCHRLVLLEQLELALSVKHNVRKLTVSDTGPAFDGYDILLSTNMRAKDVLADAIPKADLIIVDEAHRVSPNGQGYKRIIDDFTDNGKPTAQFIGLTASPERRTGDQRDQLNLAFDAIIDCANIEDLITEGVLVQPVYRAHFVHDLDLDTIDISSGDFPVAALAPAIIKSSMIDYALWSYNEERLKLSKKPISAWFCADISVAEATLERIREYGIKATIVTAGTPIKERMRLLASHESGDIEAMVSVGVLAEGWDNPHCNIIVHLRPTLSKVLWGQSVGRGLRSAPGKEKCIVIDVSSNWSTFGPVEKLEWSLWSHRRSYMQFMNRFNWIGQQQDGDSDNEVYLLCKNELPNGTRCSLIYKKNAYEDDTCPVCGTYAAIDIYKDQKLDSSLNENKLHELFFERVPKVYGEMNLQVWNSLGLSAWKSATAKEQVFLAFCLAFKEVSGEPTQSESDYWDIALAAEAHIRAYLVKNKFQIVKQKDFDLSNIADGMLAGTVVRALRANYGISLCGEVFENHTSAECERKYQKAIKIAERLAMIGCSSQDNLPYFNAADYIATL
;
A
#
# COMPACT_ATOMS: atom_id res chain seq x y z
N MET A 1 22.57 -20.76 19.63
CA MET A 1 21.57 -19.67 19.63
C MET A 1 20.21 -20.34 19.75
N TYR A 2 19.36 -19.97 20.69
CA TYR A 2 18.00 -20.53 20.76
C TYR A 2 17.15 -19.83 19.69
N LEU A 3 16.69 -20.59 18.70
CA LEU A 3 15.81 -20.10 17.66
C LEU A 3 14.37 -20.07 18.17
N ARG A 4 13.59 -19.09 17.71
CA ARG A 4 12.14 -19.06 17.93
C ARG A 4 11.45 -20.11 17.06
N ASN A 5 10.24 -20.50 17.44
CA ASN A 5 9.48 -21.53 16.72
C ASN A 5 9.33 -21.18 15.24
N TRP A 6 8.87 -19.97 14.94
CA TRP A 6 8.72 -19.50 13.55
C TRP A 6 10.05 -19.52 12.76
N GLN A 7 11.19 -19.21 13.41
CA GLN A 7 12.50 -19.25 12.76
C GLN A 7 12.89 -20.69 12.41
N GLN A 8 12.65 -21.61 13.35
CA GLN A 8 12.92 -23.02 13.17
C GLN A 8 12.03 -23.62 12.07
N GLU A 9 10.74 -23.27 12.03
CA GLU A 9 9.84 -23.68 10.94
C GLU A 9 10.31 -23.23 9.56
N VAL A 10 10.75 -21.98 9.43
CA VAL A 10 11.28 -21.46 8.16
C VAL A 10 12.52 -22.24 7.76
N ILE A 11 13.43 -22.51 8.70
CA ILE A 11 14.63 -23.30 8.44
C ILE A 11 14.29 -24.71 7.97
N ASP A 12 13.31 -25.36 8.59
CA ASP A 12 12.90 -26.72 8.21
C ASP A 12 12.24 -26.76 6.83
N LYS A 13 11.47 -25.72 6.47
CA LYS A 13 10.83 -25.56 5.15
C LYS A 13 11.80 -25.01 4.09
N PHE A 14 12.94 -24.45 4.47
CA PHE A 14 13.85 -23.74 3.58
C PHE A 14 14.29 -24.57 2.34
N PRO A 15 14.64 -25.87 2.46
CA PRO A 15 15.00 -26.69 1.30
C PRO A 15 13.87 -26.84 0.27
N SER A 16 12.60 -26.80 0.69
CA SER A 16 11.45 -26.80 -0.23
C SER A 16 11.24 -25.43 -0.89
N ILE A 17 11.41 -24.35 -0.14
CA ILE A 17 11.26 -22.97 -0.63
C ILE A 17 12.23 -22.70 -1.78
N ILE A 18 13.52 -23.00 -1.60
CA ILE A 18 14.57 -22.76 -2.62
C ILE A 18 14.44 -23.64 -3.87
N LYS A 19 13.65 -24.73 -3.81
CA LYS A 19 13.32 -25.55 -4.98
C LYS A 19 12.18 -24.95 -5.80
N GLN A 20 11.27 -24.23 -5.16
CA GLN A 20 10.08 -23.66 -5.80
C GLN A 20 10.31 -22.23 -6.29
N HIS A 21 11.17 -21.47 -5.62
CA HIS A 21 11.41 -20.06 -5.91
C HIS A 21 12.90 -19.78 -5.99
N ARG A 22 13.29 -18.94 -6.96
CA ARG A 22 14.68 -18.46 -7.13
C ARG A 22 14.88 -17.07 -6.54
N ARG A 23 13.86 -16.20 -6.64
CA ARG A 23 13.86 -14.85 -6.08
C ARG A 23 12.64 -14.69 -5.19
N PHE A 24 12.80 -14.59 -3.88
CA PHE A 24 11.66 -14.54 -2.97
C PHE A 24 11.94 -13.68 -1.75
N ILE A 25 10.88 -13.23 -1.09
CA ILE A 25 10.96 -12.45 0.14
C ILE A 25 10.58 -13.32 1.33
N LEU A 26 11.42 -13.34 2.36
CA LEU A 26 11.06 -13.84 3.69
C LEU A 26 10.50 -12.66 4.50
N LYS A 27 9.17 -12.64 4.69
CA LYS A 27 8.48 -11.59 5.44
C LYS A 27 8.38 -11.97 6.90
N ALA A 28 8.85 -11.09 7.79
CA ALA A 28 8.62 -11.21 9.23
C ALA A 28 8.57 -9.82 9.89
N PRO A 29 7.70 -9.57 10.89
CA PRO A 29 7.51 -8.27 11.52
C PRO A 29 8.80 -7.64 12.08
N THR A 30 8.76 -6.32 12.32
CA THR A 30 9.83 -5.62 13.02
C THR A 30 9.97 -6.19 14.44
N GLY A 31 11.20 -6.40 14.90
CA GLY A 31 11.47 -7.05 16.19
C GLY A 31 11.44 -8.58 16.19
N ALA A 32 10.93 -9.24 15.13
CA ALA A 32 10.86 -10.70 15.05
C ALA A 32 12.25 -11.38 15.04
N GLY A 33 13.30 -10.68 14.62
CA GLY A 33 14.67 -11.22 14.55
C GLY A 33 15.07 -11.75 13.18
N LYS A 34 14.73 -11.03 12.09
CA LYS A 34 15.10 -11.38 10.70
C LYS A 34 16.61 -11.58 10.50
N THR A 35 17.44 -10.76 11.15
CA THR A 35 18.91 -10.87 11.08
C THR A 35 19.43 -12.19 11.65
N VAL A 36 18.77 -12.72 12.70
CA VAL A 36 19.10 -14.02 13.29
C VAL A 36 18.75 -15.14 12.31
N LEU A 37 17.58 -15.08 11.69
CA LEU A 37 17.19 -16.02 10.64
C LEU A 37 18.20 -16.01 9.49
N ALA A 38 18.59 -14.83 9.00
CA ALA A 38 19.55 -14.69 7.90
C ALA A 38 20.90 -15.37 8.23
N SER A 39 21.42 -15.13 9.44
CA SER A 39 22.68 -15.72 9.90
C SER A 39 22.60 -17.24 9.98
N GLU A 40 21.45 -17.77 10.43
CA GLU A 40 21.26 -19.21 10.56
C GLU A 40 21.03 -19.92 9.22
N LEU A 41 20.36 -19.26 8.27
CA LEU A 41 20.25 -19.77 6.90
C LEU A 41 21.62 -19.89 6.23
N ILE A 42 22.48 -18.87 6.41
CA ILE A 42 23.87 -18.88 5.93
C ILE A 42 24.61 -20.07 6.54
N GLU A 43 24.55 -20.22 7.86
CA GLU A 43 25.28 -21.26 8.58
C GLU A 43 24.85 -22.68 8.19
N ARG A 44 23.55 -22.93 8.04
CA ARG A 44 23.02 -24.28 7.80
C ARG A 44 23.07 -24.70 6.33
N PHE A 45 22.86 -23.77 5.40
CA PHE A 45 22.65 -24.10 3.99
C PHE A 45 23.73 -23.55 3.03
N TYR A 46 24.49 -22.53 3.46
CA TYR A 46 25.46 -21.84 2.62
C TYR A 46 26.85 -21.75 3.25
N LYS A 47 27.19 -22.69 4.13
CA LYS A 47 28.53 -22.80 4.69
C LYS A 47 29.56 -22.97 3.56
N ASP A 48 30.66 -22.23 3.65
CA ASP A 48 31.75 -22.20 2.66
C ASP A 48 31.29 -21.82 1.23
N LYS A 49 30.17 -21.11 1.11
CA LYS A 49 29.64 -20.57 -0.14
C LYS A 49 29.86 -19.07 -0.24
N LYS A 50 29.77 -18.57 -1.48
CA LYS A 50 29.94 -17.14 -1.76
C LYS A 50 28.63 -16.41 -1.54
N ILE A 51 28.61 -15.49 -0.58
CA ILE A 51 27.39 -14.80 -0.17
C ILE A 51 27.54 -13.29 -0.35
N VAL A 52 26.53 -12.65 -0.93
CA VAL A 52 26.42 -11.20 -0.99
C VAL A 52 25.29 -10.76 -0.08
N VAL A 53 25.53 -9.80 0.82
CA VAL A 53 24.47 -9.17 1.59
C VAL A 53 24.43 -7.67 1.34
N LEU A 54 23.27 -7.22 0.89
CA LEU A 54 22.95 -5.84 0.57
C LEU A 54 22.06 -5.28 1.68
N CYS A 55 22.57 -4.28 2.41
CA CYS A 55 21.83 -3.64 3.49
C CYS A 55 21.64 -2.16 3.17
N HIS A 56 20.44 -1.62 3.36
CA HIS A 56 20.24 -0.18 3.15
C HIS A 56 20.84 0.72 4.24
N ARG A 57 21.25 0.16 5.39
CA ARG A 57 21.73 0.94 6.55
C ARG A 57 23.05 0.42 7.09
N LEU A 58 23.98 1.35 7.35
CA LEU A 58 25.31 1.06 7.91
C LEU A 58 25.24 0.33 9.26
N VAL A 59 24.32 0.73 10.14
CA VAL A 59 24.16 0.13 11.47
C VAL A 59 23.75 -1.34 11.39
N LEU A 60 22.82 -1.69 10.48
CA LEU A 60 22.39 -3.09 10.29
C LEU A 60 23.50 -3.92 9.65
N LEU A 61 24.28 -3.31 8.75
CA LEU A 61 25.44 -3.96 8.16
C LEU A 61 26.51 -4.26 9.22
N GLU A 62 26.79 -3.33 10.13
CA GLU A 62 27.75 -3.54 11.24
C GLU A 62 27.29 -4.65 12.21
N GLN A 63 26.00 -4.73 12.51
CA GLN A 63 25.45 -5.82 13.32
C GLN A 63 25.60 -7.19 12.63
N LEU A 64 25.34 -7.24 11.32
CA LEU A 64 25.49 -8.47 10.55
C LEU A 64 26.96 -8.86 10.37
N GLU A 65 27.84 -7.89 10.15
CA GLU A 65 29.29 -8.08 10.11
C GLU A 65 29.79 -8.72 11.40
N LEU A 66 29.41 -8.17 12.56
CA LEU A 66 29.79 -8.73 13.86
C LEU A 66 29.26 -10.16 14.05
N ALA A 67 28.01 -10.41 13.67
CA ALA A 67 27.38 -11.72 13.83
C ALA A 67 28.03 -12.79 12.92
N LEU A 68 28.34 -12.45 11.67
CA LEU A 68 28.88 -13.38 10.68
C LEU A 68 30.40 -13.59 10.82
N SER A 69 31.15 -12.57 11.22
CA SER A 69 32.63 -12.62 11.35
C SER A 69 33.12 -13.61 12.41
N VAL A 70 32.23 -14.12 13.27
CA VAL A 70 32.55 -15.18 14.23
C VAL A 70 32.89 -16.51 13.53
N LYS A 71 32.28 -16.77 12.37
CA LYS A 71 32.36 -18.06 11.70
C LYS A 71 32.74 -18.00 10.22
N HIS A 72 32.69 -16.81 9.62
CA HIS A 72 32.91 -16.59 8.20
C HIS A 72 33.94 -15.49 7.99
N ASN A 73 34.67 -15.57 6.87
CA ASN A 73 35.51 -14.45 6.45
C ASN A 73 34.63 -13.40 5.76
N VAL A 74 34.42 -12.28 6.44
CA VAL A 74 33.52 -11.21 5.99
C VAL A 74 34.34 -10.03 5.47
N ARG A 75 33.96 -9.49 4.31
CA ARG A 75 34.49 -8.24 3.79
C ARG A 75 33.36 -7.23 3.56
N LYS A 76 33.46 -6.09 4.25
CA LYS A 76 32.62 -4.91 4.02
C LYS A 76 33.23 -4.02 2.93
N LEU A 77 32.46 -3.71 1.89
CA LEU A 77 32.91 -2.81 0.83
C LEU A 77 32.86 -1.34 1.25
N THR A 78 33.91 -0.63 0.87
CA THR A 78 34.09 0.82 0.91
C THR A 78 34.10 1.39 -0.50
N VAL A 79 33.98 2.72 -0.63
CA VAL A 79 33.87 3.41 -1.94
C VAL A 79 35.13 3.25 -2.79
N SER A 80 36.28 2.97 -2.18
CA SER A 80 37.59 2.82 -2.84
C SER A 80 37.96 1.37 -3.15
N ASP A 81 37.12 0.39 -2.79
CA ASP A 81 37.45 -1.01 -3.03
C ASP A 81 37.45 -1.34 -4.52
N THR A 82 38.54 -1.96 -4.95
CA THR A 82 38.78 -2.45 -6.31
C THR A 82 39.41 -3.84 -6.23
N GLY A 83 39.29 -4.62 -7.30
CA GLY A 83 39.84 -5.98 -7.36
C GLY A 83 38.77 -7.07 -7.43
N PRO A 84 39.20 -8.34 -7.49
CA PRO A 84 38.30 -9.48 -7.66
C PRO A 84 37.42 -9.71 -6.41
N ALA A 85 36.16 -10.05 -6.65
CA ALA A 85 35.24 -10.46 -5.61
C ALA A 85 35.59 -11.85 -5.07
N PHE A 86 35.41 -12.03 -3.76
CA PHE A 86 35.68 -13.25 -2.99
C PHE A 86 37.16 -13.69 -2.99
N ASP A 87 38.08 -12.72 -2.97
CA ASP A 87 39.51 -12.96 -2.78
C ASP A 87 39.88 -12.88 -1.29
N GLY A 88 40.03 -14.05 -0.66
CA GLY A 88 40.32 -14.19 0.78
C GLY A 88 39.13 -14.00 1.72
N TYR A 89 37.90 -13.97 1.19
CA TYR A 89 36.67 -13.87 1.98
C TYR A 89 35.49 -14.57 1.29
N ASP A 90 34.51 -14.99 2.11
CA ASP A 90 33.36 -15.80 1.68
C ASP A 90 32.07 -14.96 1.62
N ILE A 91 32.00 -13.92 2.46
CA ILE A 91 30.82 -13.05 2.57
C ILE A 91 31.20 -11.61 2.23
N LEU A 92 30.45 -11.02 1.29
CA LEU A 92 30.56 -9.63 0.88
C LEU A 92 29.38 -8.83 1.44
N LEU A 93 29.66 -7.79 2.23
CA LEU A 93 28.66 -6.86 2.74
C LEU A 93 28.75 -5.51 2.04
N SER A 94 27.62 -4.94 1.62
CA SER A 94 27.58 -3.60 1.02
C SER A 94 26.33 -2.80 1.39
N THR A 95 26.51 -1.51 1.67
CA THR A 95 25.42 -0.53 1.86
C THR A 95 25.25 0.46 0.71
N ASN A 96 26.10 0.40 -0.30
CA ASN A 96 26.15 1.41 -1.34
C ASN A 96 26.44 0.77 -2.70
N MET A 97 25.59 1.03 -3.68
CA MET A 97 25.73 0.56 -5.07
C MET A 97 26.83 1.29 -5.84
N ARG A 98 27.83 1.82 -5.12
CA ARG A 98 28.92 2.65 -5.64
C ARG A 98 30.21 1.86 -5.90
N ALA A 99 30.40 0.69 -5.30
CA ALA A 99 31.43 -0.28 -5.71
C ALA A 99 30.91 -1.20 -6.83
N LYS A 100 30.53 -0.58 -7.96
CA LYS A 100 29.80 -1.25 -9.05
C LYS A 100 30.57 -2.42 -9.64
N ASP A 101 31.88 -2.29 -9.75
CA ASP A 101 32.71 -3.28 -10.43
C ASP A 101 32.91 -4.54 -9.58
N VAL A 102 33.17 -4.36 -8.28
CA VAL A 102 33.28 -5.50 -7.35
C VAL A 102 31.94 -6.22 -7.21
N LEU A 103 30.83 -5.49 -7.14
CA LEU A 103 29.49 -6.11 -7.11
C LEU A 103 29.18 -6.85 -8.42
N ALA A 104 29.45 -6.25 -9.58
CA ALA A 104 29.23 -6.90 -10.87
C ALA A 104 30.03 -8.20 -11.03
N ASP A 105 31.24 -8.25 -10.47
CA ASP A 105 32.04 -9.48 -10.42
C ASP A 105 31.54 -10.48 -9.36
N ALA A 106 31.01 -9.98 -8.24
CA ALA A 106 30.51 -10.82 -7.14
C ALA A 106 29.20 -11.55 -7.50
N ILE A 107 28.25 -10.88 -8.15
CA ILE A 107 26.90 -11.40 -8.39
C ILE A 107 26.90 -12.73 -9.17
N PRO A 108 27.64 -12.89 -10.28
CA PRO A 108 27.73 -14.17 -10.99
C PRO A 108 28.40 -15.29 -10.17
N LYS A 109 29.27 -14.92 -9.21
CA LYS A 109 30.00 -15.87 -8.37
C LYS A 109 29.22 -16.29 -7.13
N ALA A 110 28.22 -15.51 -6.71
CA ALA A 110 27.46 -15.73 -5.50
C ALA A 110 26.56 -16.97 -5.60
N ASP A 111 26.47 -17.72 -4.51
CA ASP A 111 25.48 -18.79 -4.31
C ASP A 111 24.22 -18.26 -3.62
N LEU A 112 24.34 -17.12 -2.92
CA LEU A 112 23.24 -16.47 -2.23
C LEU A 112 23.43 -14.94 -2.26
N ILE A 113 22.35 -14.23 -2.58
CA ILE A 113 22.25 -12.78 -2.41
C ILE A 113 21.12 -12.50 -1.42
N ILE A 114 21.41 -11.80 -0.33
CA ILE A 114 20.43 -11.35 0.66
C ILE A 114 20.27 -9.84 0.54
N VAL A 115 19.03 -9.36 0.47
CA VAL A 115 18.70 -7.94 0.48
C VAL A 115 17.85 -7.62 1.71
N ASP A 116 18.42 -6.89 2.65
CA ASP A 116 17.68 -6.39 3.81
C ASP A 116 16.87 -5.13 3.46
N GLU A 117 15.75 -4.93 4.14
CA GLU A 117 14.74 -3.92 3.82
C GLU A 117 14.29 -4.02 2.34
N ALA A 118 13.99 -5.24 1.87
CA ALA A 118 13.68 -5.55 0.47
C ALA A 118 12.56 -4.70 -0.15
N HIS A 119 11.69 -4.09 0.66
CA HIS A 119 10.68 -3.13 0.22
C HIS A 119 11.24 -1.86 -0.45
N ARG A 120 12.54 -1.60 -0.29
CA ARG A 120 13.28 -0.50 -0.92
C ARG A 120 13.89 -0.86 -2.27
N VAL A 121 13.86 -2.14 -2.65
CA VAL A 121 14.35 -2.58 -3.95
C VAL A 121 13.55 -1.89 -5.05
N SER A 122 14.25 -1.17 -5.91
CA SER A 122 13.69 -0.46 -7.05
C SER A 122 14.15 -1.17 -8.32
N PRO A 123 13.31 -2.05 -8.91
CA PRO A 123 13.67 -2.79 -10.12
C PRO A 123 13.93 -1.89 -11.33
N ASN A 124 13.39 -0.66 -11.34
CA ASN A 124 13.68 0.32 -12.38
C ASN A 124 14.85 1.26 -12.00
N GLY A 125 15.31 1.23 -10.75
CA GLY A 125 16.39 2.06 -10.25
C GLY A 125 17.75 1.57 -10.75
N GLN A 126 18.62 2.51 -11.14
CA GLN A 126 19.94 2.21 -11.76
C GLN A 126 20.80 1.20 -10.99
N GLY A 127 20.63 1.13 -9.67
CA GLY A 127 21.41 0.25 -8.81
C GLY A 127 20.88 -1.18 -8.74
N TYR A 128 19.62 -1.38 -8.30
CA TYR A 128 19.07 -2.73 -8.15
C TYR A 128 18.75 -3.38 -9.48
N LYS A 129 18.31 -2.60 -10.47
CA LYS A 129 18.05 -3.11 -11.82
C LYS A 129 19.23 -3.93 -12.33
N ARG A 130 20.43 -3.34 -12.32
CA ARG A 130 21.66 -4.02 -12.77
C ARG A 130 21.94 -5.30 -11.99
N ILE A 131 21.77 -5.29 -10.67
CA ILE A 131 22.00 -6.47 -9.82
C ILE A 131 21.01 -7.59 -10.18
N ILE A 132 19.75 -7.24 -10.39
CA ILE A 132 18.68 -8.19 -10.74
C ILE A 132 18.94 -8.74 -12.14
N ASP A 133 19.27 -7.90 -13.10
CA ASP A 133 19.61 -8.29 -14.47
C ASP A 133 20.85 -9.20 -14.47
N ASP A 134 21.95 -8.79 -13.83
CA ASP A 134 23.19 -9.57 -13.72
C ASP A 134 22.95 -10.93 -13.03
N PHE A 135 22.13 -10.97 -11.97
CA PHE A 135 21.77 -12.23 -11.31
C PHE A 135 20.91 -13.13 -12.20
N THR A 136 19.97 -12.54 -12.94
CA THR A 136 19.05 -13.29 -13.80
C THR A 136 19.80 -13.90 -14.98
N ASP A 137 20.65 -13.10 -15.62
CA ASP A 137 21.35 -13.45 -16.86
C ASP A 137 22.63 -14.26 -16.62
N ASN A 138 23.40 -13.91 -15.59
CA ASN A 138 24.75 -14.44 -15.36
C ASN A 138 24.91 -15.19 -14.01
N GLY A 139 23.90 -15.15 -13.14
CA GLY A 139 23.94 -15.83 -11.84
C GLY A 139 23.94 -17.35 -11.99
N LYS A 140 24.54 -18.07 -11.03
CA LYS A 140 24.52 -19.53 -11.01
C LYS A 140 23.07 -20.05 -11.06
N PRO A 141 22.79 -21.17 -11.76
CA PRO A 141 21.44 -21.74 -11.82
C PRO A 141 20.86 -22.11 -10.45
N THR A 142 21.72 -22.50 -9.50
CA THR A 142 21.33 -22.88 -8.13
C THR A 142 21.36 -21.72 -7.14
N ALA A 143 21.78 -20.51 -7.58
CA ALA A 143 21.88 -19.37 -6.69
C ALA A 143 20.50 -18.80 -6.34
N GLN A 144 20.38 -18.28 -5.14
CA GLN A 144 19.13 -17.73 -4.59
C GLN A 144 19.24 -16.22 -4.36
N PHE A 145 18.15 -15.51 -4.58
CA PHE A 145 18.01 -14.08 -4.29
C PHE A 145 16.92 -13.86 -3.25
N ILE A 146 17.30 -13.52 -2.02
CA ILE A 146 16.40 -13.47 -0.88
C ILE A 146 16.23 -12.04 -0.40
N GLY A 147 14.97 -11.58 -0.33
CA GLY A 147 14.62 -10.33 0.34
C GLY A 147 14.23 -10.57 1.80
N LEU A 148 14.67 -9.73 2.71
CA LEU A 148 14.22 -9.69 4.10
C LEU A 148 13.49 -8.37 4.34
N THR A 149 12.25 -8.41 4.83
CA THR A 149 11.49 -7.19 5.14
C THR A 149 10.32 -7.49 6.07
N ALA A 150 9.87 -6.48 6.82
CA ALA A 150 8.61 -6.57 7.56
C ALA A 150 7.38 -6.30 6.68
N SER A 151 7.60 -5.66 5.53
CA SER A 151 6.55 -4.99 4.78
C SER A 151 6.83 -5.15 3.27
N PRO A 152 6.59 -6.33 2.67
CA PRO A 152 6.98 -6.67 1.30
C PRO A 152 6.08 -6.04 0.24
N GLU A 153 5.96 -4.72 0.29
CA GLU A 153 5.24 -3.89 -0.67
C GLU A 153 6.08 -2.67 -0.98
N ARG A 154 6.11 -2.25 -2.24
CA ARG A 154 6.77 -1.01 -2.64
C ARG A 154 5.76 -0.04 -3.18
N ARG A 155 5.75 1.14 -2.60
CA ARG A 155 4.83 2.19 -2.98
C ARG A 155 5.41 3.09 -4.05
N THR A 156 4.84 3.05 -5.25
CA THR A 156 5.26 3.88 -6.38
C THR A 156 4.13 4.09 -7.38
N GLY A 157 4.03 5.29 -7.93
CA GLY A 157 3.18 5.58 -9.09
C GLY A 157 3.66 4.94 -10.40
N ASP A 158 4.92 4.48 -10.46
CA ASP A 158 5.52 3.81 -11.61
C ASP A 158 5.33 2.29 -11.54
N GLN A 159 4.50 1.75 -12.45
CA GLN A 159 4.27 0.30 -12.55
C GLN A 159 5.52 -0.50 -12.94
N ARG A 160 6.55 0.16 -13.50
CA ARG A 160 7.84 -0.49 -13.83
C ARG A 160 8.76 -0.65 -12.64
N ASP A 161 8.35 -0.16 -11.46
CA ASP A 161 9.20 -0.09 -10.27
C ASP A 161 8.57 -0.85 -9.07
N GLN A 162 7.84 -1.93 -9.39
CA GLN A 162 7.07 -2.79 -8.48
C GLN A 162 7.87 -4.03 -8.03
N LEU A 163 7.73 -4.48 -6.78
CA LEU A 163 8.56 -5.58 -6.25
C LEU A 163 8.40 -6.90 -7.00
N ASN A 164 7.26 -7.14 -7.64
CA ASN A 164 7.02 -8.35 -8.45
C ASN A 164 7.96 -8.48 -9.65
N LEU A 165 8.65 -7.40 -10.04
CA LEU A 165 9.69 -7.43 -11.08
C LEU A 165 11.05 -7.92 -10.54
N ALA A 166 11.26 -7.83 -9.22
CA ALA A 166 12.48 -8.30 -8.55
C ALA A 166 12.31 -9.66 -7.85
N PHE A 167 11.10 -9.96 -7.36
CA PHE A 167 10.80 -11.15 -6.57
C PHE A 167 9.58 -11.88 -7.13
N ASP A 168 9.61 -13.21 -7.03
CA ASP A 168 8.61 -14.12 -7.56
C ASP A 168 7.54 -14.48 -6.50
N ALA A 169 7.89 -14.42 -5.20
CA ALA A 169 7.01 -14.82 -4.11
C ALA A 169 7.29 -14.09 -2.78
N ILE A 170 6.27 -14.03 -1.93
CA ILE A 170 6.38 -13.67 -0.51
C ILE A 170 6.16 -14.94 0.30
N ILE A 171 7.14 -15.29 1.13
CA ILE A 171 7.03 -16.34 2.13
C ILE A 171 6.72 -15.64 3.46
N ASP A 172 5.46 -15.73 3.90
CA ASP A 172 5.08 -15.23 5.22
C ASP A 172 5.66 -16.15 6.31
N CYS A 173 6.67 -15.64 7.02
CA CYS A 173 7.42 -16.41 8.00
C CYS A 173 6.84 -16.29 9.41
N ALA A 174 6.21 -15.14 9.70
CA ALA A 174 5.65 -14.85 11.01
C ALA A 174 4.57 -13.77 10.86
N ASN A 175 3.45 -13.96 11.55
CA ASN A 175 2.44 -12.92 11.74
C ASN A 175 2.70 -12.18 13.08
N ILE A 176 2.00 -11.08 13.33
CA ILE A 176 2.15 -10.32 14.58
C ILE A 176 1.45 -11.02 15.75
N GLU A 177 0.33 -11.70 15.49
CA GLU A 177 -0.51 -12.34 16.51
C GLU A 177 0.19 -13.52 17.20
N ASP A 178 0.89 -14.35 16.45
CA ASP A 178 1.70 -15.47 16.97
C ASP A 178 2.84 -14.90 17.83
N LEU A 179 3.50 -13.84 17.38
CA LEU A 179 4.58 -13.20 18.14
C LEU A 179 4.09 -12.52 19.43
N ILE A 180 2.84 -12.04 19.47
CA ILE A 180 2.21 -11.57 20.70
C ILE A 180 1.94 -12.76 21.64
N THR A 181 1.39 -13.85 21.10
CA THR A 181 1.09 -15.08 21.85
C THR A 181 2.36 -15.71 22.45
N GLU A 182 3.48 -15.67 21.72
CA GLU A 182 4.80 -16.12 22.17
C GLU A 182 5.48 -15.15 23.16
N GLY A 183 4.89 -13.98 23.43
CA GLY A 183 5.47 -12.96 24.32
C GLY A 183 6.68 -12.22 23.73
N VAL A 184 6.92 -12.34 22.42
CA VAL A 184 7.97 -11.61 21.68
C VAL A 184 7.53 -10.16 21.44
N LEU A 185 6.24 -9.96 21.18
CA LEU A 185 5.60 -8.66 21.02
C LEU A 185 4.51 -8.46 22.10
N VAL A 186 4.10 -7.22 22.29
CA VAL A 186 2.96 -6.84 23.13
C VAL A 186 1.82 -6.35 22.24
N GLN A 187 0.60 -6.45 22.76
CA GLN A 187 -0.59 -6.07 22.02
C GLN A 187 -0.63 -4.55 21.72
N PRO A 188 -0.93 -4.13 20.47
CA PRO A 188 -1.26 -2.74 20.18
C PRO A 188 -2.65 -2.38 20.72
N VAL A 189 -2.78 -1.18 21.28
CA VAL A 189 -4.06 -0.60 21.67
C VAL A 189 -4.24 0.71 20.92
N TYR A 190 -5.15 0.70 19.94
CA TYR A 190 -5.34 1.81 19.03
C TYR A 190 -6.20 2.93 19.63
N ARG A 191 -5.81 4.17 19.33
CA ARG A 191 -6.51 5.43 19.58
C ARG A 191 -6.51 6.22 18.27
N ALA A 192 -7.43 5.85 17.39
CA ALA A 192 -7.60 6.52 16.11
C ALA A 192 -8.50 7.75 16.27
N HIS A 193 -8.01 8.90 15.82
CA HIS A 193 -8.68 10.18 15.91
C HIS A 193 -8.77 10.80 14.52
N PHE A 194 -9.94 11.33 14.20
CA PHE A 194 -10.17 11.99 12.92
C PHE A 194 -10.05 13.51 13.07
N VAL A 195 -9.05 14.12 12.45
CA VAL A 195 -8.88 15.58 12.47
C VAL A 195 -9.68 16.22 11.33
N HIS A 196 -10.75 16.94 11.67
CA HIS A 196 -11.72 17.51 10.72
C HIS A 196 -11.24 18.74 9.96
N ASP A 197 -10.41 19.58 10.57
CA ASP A 197 -9.91 20.84 10.02
C ASP A 197 -8.59 20.67 9.26
N LEU A 198 -8.16 19.43 9.05
CA LEU A 198 -7.02 19.09 8.18
C LEU A 198 -7.49 19.01 6.73
N ASP A 199 -7.26 20.09 5.98
CA ASP A 199 -7.54 20.19 4.55
C ASP A 199 -6.42 19.55 3.71
N LEU A 200 -6.77 18.50 2.96
CA LEU A 200 -5.88 17.78 2.04
C LEU A 200 -6.43 17.72 0.60
N ASP A 201 -7.57 18.35 0.33
CA ASP A 201 -8.38 18.10 -0.88
C ASP A 201 -7.67 18.53 -2.17
N THR A 202 -6.76 19.50 -2.06
CA THR A 202 -6.03 20.08 -3.20
C THR A 202 -4.64 19.48 -3.40
N ILE A 203 -4.24 18.51 -2.58
CA ILE A 203 -2.88 17.96 -2.59
C ILE A 203 -2.75 16.87 -3.67
N ASP A 204 -1.86 17.09 -4.63
CA ASP A 204 -1.53 16.09 -5.65
C ASP A 204 -0.75 14.91 -5.05
N ILE A 205 -1.35 13.71 -5.10
CA ILE A 205 -0.72 12.47 -4.64
C ILE A 205 -0.23 11.58 -5.79
N SER A 206 -0.08 12.12 -7.01
CA SER A 206 0.34 11.37 -8.21
C SER A 206 1.66 10.61 -8.04
N SER A 207 2.54 11.09 -7.16
CA SER A 207 3.80 10.43 -6.79
C SER A 207 3.61 9.14 -5.98
N GLY A 208 2.40 8.91 -5.48
CA GLY A 208 2.06 7.79 -4.62
C GLY A 208 2.39 8.01 -3.14
N ASP A 209 2.40 9.26 -2.63
CA ASP A 209 2.18 9.63 -1.22
C ASP A 209 1.83 11.13 -1.14
N PHE A 210 1.43 11.63 0.02
CA PHE A 210 1.26 13.07 0.23
C PHE A 210 2.61 13.80 0.13
N PRO A 211 2.76 14.81 -0.75
CA PRO A 211 3.92 15.68 -0.77
C PRO A 211 4.11 16.39 0.56
N VAL A 212 5.22 16.11 1.22
CA VAL A 212 5.55 16.63 2.56
C VAL A 212 5.49 18.18 2.60
N ALA A 213 5.91 18.84 1.52
CA ALA A 213 5.90 20.30 1.41
C ALA A 213 4.50 20.93 1.45
N ALA A 214 3.48 20.24 0.93
CA ALA A 214 2.09 20.68 1.01
C ALA A 214 1.41 20.23 2.32
N LEU A 215 1.80 19.06 2.81
CA LEU A 215 1.24 18.43 4.00
C LEU A 215 1.61 19.17 5.30
N ALA A 216 2.87 19.58 5.46
CA ALA A 216 3.35 20.18 6.70
C ALA A 216 2.60 21.48 7.10
N PRO A 217 2.38 22.46 6.19
CA PRO A 217 1.57 23.64 6.50
C PRO A 217 0.11 23.31 6.88
N ALA A 218 -0.49 22.29 6.26
CA ALA A 218 -1.85 21.87 6.58
C ALA A 218 -1.94 21.30 8.01
N ILE A 219 -0.96 20.47 8.40
CA ILE A 219 -0.86 19.93 9.76
C ILE A 219 -0.73 21.06 10.79
N ILE A 220 0.21 21.99 10.58
CA ILE A 220 0.49 23.07 11.55
C ILE A 220 -0.71 24.00 11.75
N LYS A 221 -1.49 24.27 10.69
CA LYS A 221 -2.68 25.12 10.75
C LYS A 221 -3.90 24.43 11.38
N SER A 222 -3.93 23.10 11.32
CA SER A 222 -5.02 22.30 11.89
C SER A 222 -4.83 22.02 13.38
N SER A 223 -5.89 21.52 14.00
CA SER A 223 -5.90 21.05 15.39
C SER A 223 -5.20 19.69 15.60
N MET A 224 -4.53 19.14 14.59
CA MET A 224 -3.91 17.80 14.62
C MET A 224 -2.87 17.62 15.74
N ILE A 225 -2.00 18.61 15.96
CA ILE A 225 -0.98 18.57 17.01
C ILE A 225 -1.64 18.61 18.39
N ASP A 226 -2.68 19.43 18.55
CA ASP A 226 -3.41 19.59 19.81
C ASP A 226 -4.18 18.33 20.20
N TYR A 227 -4.82 17.64 19.24
CA TYR A 227 -5.44 16.34 19.51
C TYR A 227 -4.43 15.26 19.87
N ALA A 228 -3.28 15.23 19.18
CA ALA A 228 -2.24 14.25 19.46
C ALA A 228 -1.76 14.39 20.92
N LEU A 229 -1.55 15.63 21.36
CA LEU A 229 -1.16 15.96 22.73
C LEU A 229 -2.23 15.65 23.75
N TRP A 230 -3.48 16.05 23.49
CA TRP A 230 -4.58 15.75 24.38
C TRP A 230 -4.74 14.23 24.57
N SER A 231 -4.78 13.46 23.48
CA SER A 231 -4.88 12.00 23.56
C SER A 231 -3.65 11.37 24.21
N TYR A 232 -2.45 11.91 23.94
CA TYR A 232 -1.23 11.47 24.60
C TYR A 232 -1.29 11.69 26.10
N ASN A 233 -1.77 12.85 26.53
CA ASN A 233 -1.88 13.22 27.94
C ASN A 233 -2.88 12.34 28.70
N GLU A 234 -4.00 11.99 28.06
CA GLU A 234 -4.97 11.03 28.61
C GLU A 234 -4.37 9.64 28.79
N GLU A 235 -3.71 9.11 27.77
CA GLU A 235 -3.21 7.73 27.76
C GLU A 235 -1.97 7.56 28.65
N ARG A 236 -1.07 8.55 28.68
CA ARG A 236 0.13 8.50 29.52
C ARG A 236 -0.18 8.41 31.02
N LEU A 237 -1.27 9.03 31.47
CA LEU A 237 -1.67 9.08 32.88
C LEU A 237 -2.29 7.76 33.33
N LYS A 238 -2.76 6.94 32.37
CA LYS A 238 -3.35 5.61 32.60
C LYS A 238 -2.29 4.50 32.62
N LEU A 239 -1.04 4.80 32.28
CA LEU A 239 0.04 3.81 32.29
C LEU A 239 0.54 3.52 33.70
N SER A 240 0.72 2.23 34.01
CA SER A 240 1.36 1.77 35.24
C SER A 240 2.89 1.97 35.23
N LYS A 241 3.49 2.01 34.04
CA LYS A 241 4.91 2.26 33.82
C LYS A 241 5.15 3.70 33.37
N LYS A 242 6.40 4.14 33.52
CA LYS A 242 6.86 5.43 32.97
C LYS A 242 6.52 5.51 31.47
N PRO A 243 5.82 6.57 31.02
CA PRO A 243 5.56 6.77 29.60
C PRO A 243 6.90 6.92 28.85
N ILE A 244 7.03 6.25 27.71
CA ILE A 244 8.14 6.43 26.78
C ILE A 244 7.53 6.37 25.39
N SER A 245 7.67 7.46 24.65
CA SER A 245 6.90 7.70 23.43
C SER A 245 7.76 8.10 22.24
N ALA A 246 7.36 7.62 21.06
CA ALA A 246 7.95 7.98 19.78
C ALA A 246 6.90 8.66 18.91
N TRP A 247 7.21 9.88 18.45
CA TRP A 247 6.32 10.71 17.65
C TRP A 247 6.86 10.80 16.23
N PHE A 248 6.06 10.39 15.26
CA PHE A 248 6.43 10.34 13.85
C PHE A 248 5.82 11.52 13.11
N CYS A 249 6.65 12.52 12.78
CA CYS A 249 6.23 13.75 12.10
C CYS A 249 6.51 13.68 10.60
N ALA A 250 5.75 14.48 9.83
CA ALA A 250 5.91 14.61 8.38
C ALA A 250 7.26 15.23 7.98
N ASP A 251 7.65 16.31 8.66
CA ASP A 251 8.86 17.06 8.39
C ASP A 251 9.41 17.74 9.65
N ILE A 252 10.49 18.52 9.47
CA ILE A 252 11.16 19.25 10.55
C ILE A 252 10.25 20.35 11.12
N SER A 253 9.50 21.08 10.29
CA SER A 253 8.65 22.18 10.76
C SER A 253 7.52 21.69 11.66
N VAL A 254 6.86 20.58 11.28
CA VAL A 254 5.85 19.90 12.11
C VAL A 254 6.47 19.36 13.39
N ALA A 255 7.68 18.78 13.32
CA ALA A 255 8.38 18.26 14.49
C ALA A 255 8.72 19.37 15.50
N GLU A 256 9.17 20.54 15.04
CA GLU A 256 9.46 21.72 15.86
C GLU A 256 8.20 22.26 16.55
N ALA A 257 7.12 22.46 15.81
CA ALA A 257 5.84 22.88 16.36
C ALA A 257 5.28 21.87 17.38
N THR A 258 5.42 20.58 17.08
CA THR A 258 5.01 19.50 17.98
C THR A 258 5.84 19.50 19.27
N LEU A 259 7.17 19.67 19.16
CA LEU A 259 8.05 19.71 20.32
C LEU A 259 7.76 20.89 21.25
N GLU A 260 7.49 22.06 20.68
CA GLU A 260 7.11 23.26 21.44
C GLU A 260 5.86 22.98 22.27
N ARG A 261 4.80 22.47 21.63
CA ARG A 261 3.55 22.13 22.30
C ARG A 261 3.69 21.00 23.33
N ILE A 262 4.52 19.98 23.09
CA ILE A 262 4.82 18.94 24.11
C ILE A 262 5.46 19.58 25.36
N ARG A 263 6.39 20.52 25.18
CA ARG A 263 7.09 21.17 26.29
C ARG A 263 6.18 22.09 27.11
N GLU A 264 5.20 22.72 26.49
CA GLU A 264 4.17 23.51 27.20
C GLU A 264 3.37 22.66 28.20
N TYR A 265 3.18 21.37 27.91
CA TYR A 265 2.55 20.41 28.83
C TYR A 265 3.50 19.90 29.93
N GLY A 266 4.72 20.44 30.04
CA GLY A 266 5.72 20.04 31.03
C GLY A 266 6.37 18.68 30.75
N ILE A 267 6.21 18.14 29.54
CA ILE A 267 6.76 16.84 29.16
C ILE A 267 8.20 17.01 28.66
N LYS A 268 9.10 16.16 29.16
CA LYS A 268 10.51 16.17 28.75
C LYS A 268 10.67 15.53 27.37
N ALA A 269 10.89 16.38 26.37
CA ALA A 269 10.90 16.01 24.97
C ALA A 269 12.09 16.56 24.18
N THR A 270 12.47 15.85 23.12
CA THR A 270 13.50 16.26 22.16
C THR A 270 13.11 15.88 20.73
N ILE A 271 13.81 16.45 19.75
CA ILE A 271 13.72 16.07 18.33
C ILE A 271 14.97 15.30 17.91
N VAL A 272 14.80 14.27 17.07
CA VAL A 272 15.87 13.59 16.35
C VAL A 272 15.58 13.54 14.84
N THR A 273 16.50 14.07 14.04
CA THR A 273 16.41 14.11 12.57
C THR A 273 17.66 13.52 11.92
N ALA A 274 17.62 13.34 10.59
CA ALA A 274 18.79 12.90 9.84
C ALA A 274 20.00 13.83 10.02
N GLY A 275 19.77 15.12 10.29
CA GLY A 275 20.81 16.12 10.56
C GLY A 275 21.39 16.08 11.98
N THR A 276 20.78 15.36 12.92
CA THR A 276 21.31 15.22 14.28
C THR A 276 22.66 14.48 14.24
N PRO A 277 23.76 15.06 14.74
CA PRO A 277 25.08 14.43 14.76
C PRO A 277 25.06 13.06 15.45
N ILE A 278 25.87 12.11 14.98
CA ILE A 278 25.84 10.71 15.44
C ILE A 278 26.03 10.60 16.96
N LYS A 279 27.04 11.29 17.53
CA LYS A 279 27.29 11.27 18.99
C LYS A 279 26.10 11.77 19.79
N GLU A 280 25.49 12.85 19.32
CA GLU A 280 24.30 13.44 19.94
C GLU A 280 23.10 12.50 19.83
N ARG A 281 22.87 11.94 18.64
CA ARG A 281 21.81 10.95 18.38
C ARG A 281 21.91 9.78 19.35
N MET A 282 23.09 9.19 19.52
CA MET A 282 23.29 8.06 20.44
C MET A 282 22.98 8.45 21.90
N ARG A 283 23.38 9.64 22.33
CA ARG A 283 23.06 10.16 23.67
C ARG A 283 21.55 10.33 23.88
N LEU A 284 20.86 10.92 22.90
CA LEU A 284 19.41 11.14 22.95
C LEU A 284 18.64 9.82 22.96
N LEU A 285 19.06 8.84 22.14
CA LEU A 285 18.46 7.51 22.12
C LEU A 285 18.64 6.77 23.45
N ALA A 286 19.83 6.82 24.05
CA ALA A 286 20.07 6.23 25.37
C ALA A 286 19.23 6.91 26.47
N SER A 287 19.10 8.24 26.42
CA SER A 287 18.25 8.99 27.36
C SER A 287 16.76 8.69 27.18
N HIS A 288 16.33 8.34 25.96
CA HIS A 288 14.96 7.90 25.69
C HIS A 288 14.71 6.47 26.17
N GLU A 289 15.70 5.59 26.04
CA GLU A 289 15.63 4.22 26.52
C GLU A 289 15.57 4.14 28.06
N SER A 290 16.31 4.99 28.78
CA SER A 290 16.19 5.14 30.24
C SER A 290 14.88 5.81 30.68
N GLY A 291 14.14 6.40 29.74
CA GLY A 291 12.96 7.24 29.98
C GLY A 291 13.31 8.62 30.51
N ASP A 292 14.57 9.03 30.61
CA ASP A 292 14.94 10.41 30.96
C ASP A 292 14.38 11.42 29.95
N ILE A 293 14.25 11.00 28.69
CA ILE A 293 13.45 11.68 27.67
C ILE A 293 12.21 10.83 27.46
N GLU A 294 11.07 11.44 27.67
CA GLU A 294 9.79 10.76 27.62
C GLU A 294 9.18 10.79 26.21
N ALA A 295 9.32 11.90 25.49
CA ALA A 295 8.83 12.05 24.14
C ALA A 295 9.99 12.32 23.16
N MET A 296 10.21 11.37 22.26
CA MET A 296 11.17 11.52 21.15
C MET A 296 10.39 11.84 19.88
N VAL A 297 10.50 13.09 19.43
CA VAL A 297 9.92 13.54 18.16
C VAL A 297 10.89 13.25 17.03
N SER A 298 10.40 12.69 15.92
CA SER A 298 11.27 12.24 14.84
C SER A 298 10.75 12.51 13.45
N VAL A 299 11.71 12.85 12.59
CA VAL A 299 11.52 12.93 11.15
C VAL A 299 12.40 11.87 10.50
N GLY A 300 11.80 10.73 10.17
CA GLY A 300 12.44 9.61 9.45
C GLY A 300 13.44 8.77 10.24
N VAL A 301 14.06 9.28 11.31
CA VAL A 301 15.09 8.53 12.07
C VAL A 301 14.50 7.37 12.85
N LEU A 302 13.43 7.60 13.61
CA LEU A 302 12.82 6.52 14.40
C LEU A 302 12.06 5.54 13.53
N ALA A 303 11.65 5.89 12.31
CA ALA A 303 11.02 4.95 11.39
C ALA A 303 11.95 3.79 11.03
N GLU A 304 13.26 3.95 11.27
CA GLU A 304 14.31 3.20 10.60
C GLU A 304 15.56 3.00 11.49
N GLY A 305 15.76 1.79 12.01
CA GLY A 305 16.97 1.44 12.77
C GLY A 305 16.97 1.85 14.25
N TRP A 306 15.84 2.32 14.77
CA TRP A 306 15.62 2.52 16.20
C TRP A 306 15.08 1.25 16.88
N ASP A 307 15.65 0.92 18.03
CA ASP A 307 15.28 -0.23 18.85
C ASP A 307 15.26 0.17 20.33
N ASN A 308 14.08 0.51 20.87
CA ASN A 308 13.87 0.73 22.30
C ASN A 308 12.65 -0.11 22.75
N PRO A 309 12.88 -1.28 23.39
CA PRO A 309 11.81 -2.14 23.88
C PRO A 309 10.87 -1.47 24.88
N HIS A 310 11.36 -0.49 25.64
CA HIS A 310 10.59 0.21 26.67
C HIS A 310 9.61 1.26 26.11
N CYS A 311 9.71 1.63 24.83
CA CYS A 311 8.74 2.54 24.23
C CYS A 311 7.34 1.92 24.21
N ASN A 312 6.41 2.55 24.92
CA ASN A 312 5.07 2.03 25.18
C ASN A 312 3.96 2.89 24.57
N ILE A 313 4.29 4.03 23.95
CA ILE A 313 3.34 4.85 23.18
C ILE A 313 3.93 5.22 21.81
N ILE A 314 3.17 5.00 20.74
CA ILE A 314 3.47 5.47 19.38
C ILE A 314 2.47 6.58 19.06
N VAL A 315 2.97 7.73 18.60
CA VAL A 315 2.12 8.83 18.11
C VAL A 315 2.42 9.06 16.64
N HIS A 316 1.44 8.79 15.78
CA HIS A 316 1.57 9.00 14.35
C HIS A 316 0.97 10.35 13.96
N LEU A 317 1.83 11.31 13.63
CA LEU A 317 1.51 12.70 13.29
C LEU A 317 1.98 13.01 11.86
N ARG A 318 1.58 12.12 10.95
CA ARG A 318 1.89 12.16 9.53
C ARG A 318 0.81 11.38 8.77
N PRO A 319 -0.12 12.07 8.11
CA PRO A 319 -0.95 11.46 7.07
C PRO A 319 -0.03 10.82 6.05
N THR A 320 -0.22 9.52 5.85
CA THR A 320 0.53 8.76 4.84
C THR A 320 -0.40 7.77 4.22
N LEU A 321 -0.22 7.59 2.93
CA LEU A 321 -0.91 6.53 2.22
C LEU A 321 -0.02 5.27 2.13
N SER A 322 1.09 5.22 2.88
CA SER A 322 2.06 4.14 2.90
C SER A 322 1.78 3.18 4.05
N LYS A 323 1.16 2.05 3.72
CA LYS A 323 0.99 0.91 4.64
C LYS A 323 2.32 0.43 5.23
N VAL A 324 3.40 0.50 4.45
CA VAL A 324 4.77 0.20 4.89
C VAL A 324 5.18 1.11 6.05
N LEU A 325 4.99 2.42 5.91
CA LEU A 325 5.35 3.38 6.95
C LEU A 325 4.48 3.20 8.20
N TRP A 326 3.18 2.97 8.02
CA TRP A 326 2.25 2.67 9.10
C TRP A 326 2.68 1.44 9.90
N GLY A 327 2.81 0.29 9.22
CA GLY A 327 3.18 -0.98 9.86
C GLY A 327 4.56 -0.94 10.52
N GLN A 328 5.55 -0.31 9.87
CA GLN A 328 6.88 -0.18 10.46
C GLN A 328 6.88 0.72 11.69
N SER A 329 6.21 1.89 11.64
CA SER A 329 6.20 2.85 12.75
C SER A 329 5.55 2.25 13.99
N VAL A 330 4.38 1.64 13.84
CA VAL A 330 3.70 0.94 14.95
C VAL A 330 4.53 -0.23 15.44
N GLY A 331 5.07 -1.05 14.53
CA GLY A 331 5.86 -2.24 14.86
C GLY A 331 7.08 -1.97 15.75
N ARG A 332 7.59 -0.73 15.79
CA ARG A 332 8.69 -0.38 16.70
C ARG A 332 8.28 -0.26 18.15
N GLY A 333 7.01 0.07 18.42
CA GLY A 333 6.45 0.12 19.76
C GLY A 333 6.05 -1.25 20.31
N LEU A 334 5.97 -2.29 19.48
CA LEU A 334 5.38 -3.58 19.88
C LEU A 334 6.35 -4.53 20.57
N ARG A 335 7.66 -4.26 20.63
CA ARG A 335 8.60 -5.17 21.29
C ARG A 335 8.25 -5.36 22.77
N SER A 336 8.32 -6.59 23.27
CA SER A 336 8.11 -6.85 24.70
C SER A 336 9.27 -6.32 25.55
N ALA A 337 8.95 -5.94 26.77
CA ALA A 337 9.91 -5.50 27.78
C ALA A 337 9.40 -5.86 29.17
N PRO A 338 10.26 -6.02 30.19
CA PRO A 338 9.84 -6.35 31.54
C PRO A 338 8.76 -5.39 32.09
N GLY A 339 7.57 -5.93 32.36
CA GLY A 339 6.43 -5.19 32.87
C GLY A 339 5.74 -4.25 31.86
N LYS A 340 6.01 -4.42 30.56
CA LYS A 340 5.25 -3.77 29.48
C LYS A 340 4.19 -4.75 28.97
N GLU A 341 2.93 -4.40 29.16
CA GLU A 341 1.80 -5.27 28.81
C GLU A 341 1.24 -4.99 27.41
N LYS A 342 1.25 -3.72 27.01
CA LYS A 342 0.66 -3.23 25.76
C LYS A 342 1.44 -2.04 25.21
N CYS A 343 1.24 -1.73 23.93
CA CYS A 343 1.70 -0.50 23.31
C CYS A 343 0.50 0.32 22.86
N ILE A 344 0.41 1.58 23.29
CA ILE A 344 -0.67 2.48 22.89
C ILE A 344 -0.28 3.11 21.55
N VAL A 345 -1.18 3.07 20.56
CA VAL A 345 -0.96 3.62 19.22
C VAL A 345 -1.95 4.75 19.00
N ILE A 346 -1.48 5.98 19.14
CA ILE A 346 -2.26 7.19 18.89
C ILE A 346 -2.07 7.59 17.44
N ASP A 347 -3.16 7.59 16.69
CA ASP A 347 -3.16 7.95 15.29
C ASP A 347 -4.14 9.10 15.04
N VAL A 348 -3.59 10.31 14.89
CA VAL A 348 -4.35 11.50 14.46
C VAL A 348 -4.30 11.70 12.94
N SER A 349 -3.66 10.78 12.22
CA SER A 349 -3.37 10.88 10.79
C SER A 349 -4.38 10.12 9.92
N SER A 350 -5.35 9.46 10.54
CA SER A 350 -6.32 8.56 9.88
C SER A 350 -5.69 7.33 9.22
N ASN A 351 -4.48 6.94 9.58
CA ASN A 351 -3.79 5.78 9.00
C ASN A 351 -4.41 4.44 9.45
N TRP A 352 -4.82 4.32 10.71
CA TRP A 352 -5.54 3.15 11.20
C TRP A 352 -6.88 3.00 10.48
N SER A 353 -7.60 4.10 10.28
CA SER A 353 -8.80 4.09 9.44
C SER A 353 -8.53 3.82 7.96
N THR A 354 -7.28 3.97 7.50
CA THR A 354 -6.86 3.78 6.09
C THR A 354 -6.21 2.43 5.81
N PHE A 355 -5.72 1.72 6.82
CA PHE A 355 -5.05 0.42 6.64
C PHE A 355 -5.54 -0.65 7.59
N GLY A 356 -6.32 -0.27 8.59
CA GLY A 356 -6.70 -1.14 9.68
C GLY A 356 -5.55 -1.40 10.69
N PRO A 357 -5.78 -2.34 11.61
CA PRO A 357 -4.78 -2.80 12.57
C PRO A 357 -3.56 -3.40 11.88
N VAL A 358 -2.37 -3.21 12.47
CA VAL A 358 -1.11 -3.61 11.82
C VAL A 358 -0.93 -5.13 11.76
N GLU A 359 -1.59 -5.83 12.68
CA GLU A 359 -1.65 -7.28 12.76
C GLU A 359 -2.46 -7.92 11.63
N LYS A 360 -3.35 -7.16 10.97
CA LYS A 360 -4.16 -7.61 9.83
C LYS A 360 -3.69 -7.08 8.48
N LEU A 361 -2.49 -6.46 8.42
CA LEU A 361 -1.97 -5.97 7.14
C LEU A 361 -1.58 -7.12 6.23
N GLU A 362 -2.27 -7.18 5.09
CA GLU A 362 -1.91 -8.03 3.97
C GLU A 362 -0.87 -7.36 3.09
N TRP A 363 -0.10 -8.15 2.33
CA TRP A 363 0.99 -7.63 1.51
C TRP A 363 0.94 -8.20 0.10
N SER A 364 1.30 -7.37 -0.87
CA SER A 364 1.42 -7.77 -2.27
C SER A 364 2.72 -7.23 -2.85
N LEU A 365 3.34 -8.04 -3.73
CA LEU A 365 4.50 -7.61 -4.52
C LEU A 365 4.12 -6.58 -5.60
N TRP A 366 2.84 -6.47 -5.90
CA TRP A 366 2.31 -5.54 -6.89
C TRP A 366 1.20 -4.68 -6.29
N SER A 367 1.37 -3.36 -6.38
CA SER A 367 0.36 -2.39 -5.97
C SER A 367 -0.23 -1.67 -7.18
N HIS A 368 -1.54 -1.84 -7.39
CA HIS A 368 -2.23 -1.25 -8.54
C HIS A 368 -2.30 0.28 -8.46
N ARG A 369 -2.35 0.97 -9.61
CA ARG A 369 -2.43 2.44 -9.64
C ARG A 369 -3.72 2.99 -9.01
N ARG A 370 -4.81 2.21 -9.04
CA ARG A 370 -6.08 2.59 -8.40
C ARG A 370 -6.11 2.44 -6.88
N SER A 371 -5.27 1.61 -6.28
CA SER A 371 -5.21 1.56 -4.81
C SER A 371 -4.88 2.95 -4.25
N TYR A 372 -4.09 3.75 -4.99
CA TYR A 372 -3.74 5.12 -4.63
C TYR A 372 -4.89 6.11 -4.68
N MET A 373 -5.82 5.99 -5.64
CA MET A 373 -6.98 6.89 -5.76
C MET A 373 -8.11 6.53 -4.79
N GLN A 374 -8.21 5.26 -4.38
CA GLN A 374 -9.13 4.84 -3.31
C GLN A 374 -8.84 5.57 -1.99
N PHE A 375 -7.60 6.02 -1.81
CA PHE A 375 -7.15 6.78 -0.65
C PHE A 375 -7.28 8.32 -0.75
N MET A 376 -7.62 8.89 -1.93
CA MET A 376 -7.82 10.35 -2.05
C MET A 376 -9.09 10.81 -1.35
N ASN A 377 -10.14 10.00 -1.40
CA ASN A 377 -11.31 10.24 -0.59
C ASN A 377 -11.06 9.58 0.76
N ARG A 378 -10.60 10.39 1.72
CA ARG A 378 -10.42 10.05 3.16
C ARG A 378 -11.65 9.36 3.79
N PHE A 379 -12.79 9.41 3.08
CA PHE A 379 -14.08 8.83 3.38
C PHE A 379 -14.48 7.59 2.53
N ASN A 380 -13.96 7.39 1.31
CA ASN A 380 -14.36 6.28 0.43
C ASN A 380 -13.72 4.94 0.80
N TRP A 381 -12.49 4.93 1.33
CA TRP A 381 -11.80 3.69 1.67
C TRP A 381 -12.38 3.00 2.92
N ILE A 382 -12.77 3.79 3.93
CA ILE A 382 -13.48 3.29 5.14
C ILE A 382 -14.78 2.57 4.76
N GLY A 383 -15.39 2.92 3.62
CA GLY A 383 -16.60 2.29 3.11
C GLY A 383 -16.40 1.06 2.22
N GLN A 384 -15.20 0.80 1.69
CA GLN A 384 -15.01 -0.20 0.62
C GLN A 384 -14.26 -1.47 1.03
N GLN A 385 -13.67 -1.55 2.23
CA GLN A 385 -12.92 -2.75 2.67
C GLN A 385 -13.74 -3.84 3.36
N GLN A 386 -15.07 -3.75 3.45
CA GLN A 386 -15.88 -4.79 4.10
C GLN A 386 -17.14 -5.20 3.34
N ASP A 387 -17.12 -5.18 2.00
CA ASP A 387 -18.05 -5.99 1.21
C ASP A 387 -17.66 -7.50 1.20
N GLY A 388 -16.58 -7.86 1.91
CA GLY A 388 -16.07 -9.24 2.01
C GLY A 388 -16.37 -9.98 3.32
N ASP A 389 -16.72 -9.28 4.40
CA ASP A 389 -16.96 -9.91 5.71
C ASP A 389 -18.41 -9.71 6.14
N SER A 390 -19.05 -10.80 6.54
CA SER A 390 -20.46 -10.92 6.91
C SER A 390 -20.89 -10.16 8.19
N ASP A 391 -20.09 -9.21 8.69
CA ASP A 391 -20.41 -8.46 9.90
C ASP A 391 -20.66 -6.98 9.60
N ASN A 392 -21.91 -6.56 9.82
CA ASN A 392 -22.37 -5.16 9.82
C ASN A 392 -21.72 -4.35 10.97
N GLU A 393 -20.41 -4.14 10.94
CA GLU A 393 -19.72 -3.33 11.94
C GLU A 393 -19.95 -1.83 11.68
N VAL A 394 -20.92 -1.24 12.40
CA VAL A 394 -21.19 0.21 12.34
C VAL A 394 -20.16 0.95 13.18
N TYR A 395 -19.55 2.01 12.65
CA TYR A 395 -18.65 2.90 13.38
C TYR A 395 -19.29 4.27 13.58
N LEU A 396 -19.06 4.86 14.74
CA LEU A 396 -19.60 6.14 15.18
C LEU A 396 -18.47 7.16 15.28
N LEU A 397 -18.67 8.35 14.72
CA LEU A 397 -17.80 9.51 14.87
C LEU A 397 -18.41 10.50 15.86
N CYS A 398 -17.74 10.70 16.99
CA CYS A 398 -18.21 11.65 17.99
C CYS A 398 -18.04 13.09 17.51
N LYS A 399 -19.14 13.86 17.44
CA LYS A 399 -19.13 15.25 17.00
C LYS A 399 -19.20 16.28 18.13
N ASN A 400 -19.20 15.84 19.40
CA ASN A 400 -19.29 16.71 20.56
C ASN A 400 -18.03 17.59 20.75
N GLU A 401 -18.14 18.69 21.49
CA GLU A 401 -17.01 19.54 21.89
C GLU A 401 -16.41 19.10 23.25
N LEU A 402 -15.08 19.14 23.33
CA LEU A 402 -14.28 18.92 24.53
C LEU A 402 -14.15 20.24 25.33
N PRO A 403 -13.79 20.19 26.62
CA PRO A 403 -13.68 21.39 27.47
C PRO A 403 -12.70 22.47 26.99
N ASN A 404 -11.77 22.12 26.11
CA ASN A 404 -10.82 23.02 25.46
C ASN A 404 -11.36 23.67 24.17
N GLY A 405 -12.64 23.46 23.83
CA GLY A 405 -13.29 23.98 22.63
C GLY A 405 -12.98 23.21 21.35
N THR A 406 -12.30 22.06 21.42
CA THR A 406 -12.02 21.22 20.24
C THR A 406 -13.07 20.10 20.11
N ARG A 407 -13.35 19.62 18.90
CA ARG A 407 -14.31 18.54 18.65
C ARG A 407 -13.75 17.14 19.00
N CYS A 408 -14.45 16.35 19.79
CA CYS A 408 -14.00 15.02 20.23
C CYS A 408 -13.49 14.11 19.10
N SER A 409 -14.22 13.99 17.98
CA SER A 409 -13.78 13.35 16.73
C SER A 409 -13.26 11.91 16.83
N LEU A 410 -13.55 11.22 17.93
CA LEU A 410 -13.24 9.82 18.13
C LEU A 410 -14.09 8.96 17.19
N ILE A 411 -13.45 8.03 16.49
CA ILE A 411 -14.12 6.94 15.77
C ILE A 411 -14.12 5.71 16.68
N TYR A 412 -15.29 5.14 16.93
CA TYR A 412 -15.43 3.92 17.71
C TYR A 412 -16.51 3.00 17.16
N LYS A 413 -16.40 1.70 17.45
CA LYS A 413 -17.38 0.70 17.00
C LYS A 413 -18.68 0.84 17.79
N LYS A 414 -19.81 0.76 17.10
CA LYS A 414 -21.14 0.70 17.69
C LYS A 414 -21.28 -0.57 18.53
N ASN A 415 -21.87 -0.43 19.72
CA ASN A 415 -21.95 -1.37 20.83
C ASN A 415 -20.61 -1.69 21.53
N ALA A 416 -19.54 -0.90 21.32
CA ALA A 416 -18.27 -1.14 22.00
C ALA A 416 -18.22 -0.65 23.45
N TYR A 417 -19.11 0.26 23.85
CA TYR A 417 -19.12 0.90 25.17
C TYR A 417 -20.56 0.96 25.75
N GLU A 418 -20.68 1.11 27.07
CA GLU A 418 -21.98 1.26 27.75
C GLU A 418 -22.76 2.43 27.13
N ASP A 419 -23.99 2.13 26.73
CA ASP A 419 -24.91 3.06 26.07
C ASP A 419 -24.35 3.73 24.81
N ASP A 420 -23.42 3.14 24.07
CA ASP A 420 -22.79 3.77 22.89
C ASP A 420 -22.25 5.18 23.16
N THR A 421 -21.92 5.48 24.41
CA THR A 421 -21.36 6.77 24.78
C THR A 421 -19.91 6.85 24.33
N CYS A 422 -19.52 8.01 23.81
CA CYS A 422 -18.14 8.21 23.43
C CYS A 422 -17.24 8.09 24.69
N PRO A 423 -16.26 7.16 24.74
CA PRO A 423 -15.43 6.93 25.93
C PRO A 423 -14.52 8.12 26.26
N VAL A 424 -14.39 9.06 25.32
CA VAL A 424 -13.55 10.25 25.45
C VAL A 424 -14.31 11.39 26.13
N CYS A 425 -15.55 11.64 25.74
CA CYS A 425 -16.31 12.81 26.22
C CYS A 425 -17.61 12.44 26.95
N GLY A 426 -17.94 11.15 27.06
CA GLY A 426 -19.12 10.64 27.78
C GLY A 426 -20.46 10.97 27.12
N THR A 427 -20.48 11.51 25.90
CA THR A 427 -21.71 11.97 25.24
C THR A 427 -22.17 11.07 24.11
N TYR A 428 -23.50 11.04 23.92
CA TYR A 428 -24.22 10.29 22.89
C TYR A 428 -24.21 10.95 21.50
N ALA A 429 -23.64 12.15 21.36
CA ALA A 429 -23.66 12.94 20.12
C ALA A 429 -22.64 12.43 19.08
N ALA A 430 -22.79 11.18 18.67
CA ALA A 430 -21.99 10.55 17.63
C ALA A 430 -22.82 10.24 16.40
N ILE A 431 -22.19 10.36 15.23
CA ILE A 431 -22.84 10.14 13.94
C ILE A 431 -22.31 8.86 13.35
N ASP A 432 -23.22 8.04 12.84
CA ASP A 432 -22.89 6.90 11.99
C ASP A 432 -22.14 7.40 10.75
N ILE A 433 -20.85 7.05 10.66
CA ILE A 433 -19.96 7.54 9.61
C ILE A 433 -20.42 7.13 8.21
N TYR A 434 -21.29 6.11 8.10
CA TYR A 434 -21.85 5.61 6.85
C TYR A 434 -23.14 6.33 6.45
N LYS A 435 -23.92 6.87 7.40
CA LYS A 435 -25.18 7.58 7.10
C LYS A 435 -24.96 9.03 6.67
N ASP A 436 -23.97 9.72 7.23
CA ASP A 436 -23.69 11.12 6.89
C ASP A 436 -23.06 11.26 5.48
N GLN A 437 -22.42 10.20 4.97
CA GLN A 437 -21.89 10.14 3.60
C GLN A 437 -22.95 9.93 2.51
N LYS A 438 -24.21 9.58 2.86
CA LYS A 438 -25.25 9.38 1.85
C LYS A 438 -25.71 10.67 1.18
N LEU A 439 -25.24 11.84 1.63
CA LEU A 439 -25.74 13.14 1.21
C LEU A 439 -24.80 13.99 0.36
N ASP A 440 -23.53 13.63 0.14
CA ASP A 440 -22.70 14.40 -0.80
C ASP A 440 -21.64 13.56 -1.54
N SER A 441 -21.63 13.73 -2.87
CA SER A 441 -20.74 13.15 -3.91
C SER A 441 -21.20 11.86 -4.64
N SER A 442 -21.86 12.09 -5.79
CA SER A 442 -21.80 11.34 -7.06
C SER A 442 -21.72 9.80 -7.04
N LEU A 443 -22.87 9.16 -7.33
CA LEU A 443 -23.09 7.76 -7.74
C LEU A 443 -22.05 6.73 -7.24
N ASN A 444 -22.38 6.13 -6.10
CA ASN A 444 -21.79 4.88 -5.64
C ASN A 444 -21.89 3.81 -6.75
N GLU A 445 -20.90 2.92 -6.90
CA GLU A 445 -20.92 1.83 -7.91
C GLU A 445 -22.21 1.01 -7.81
N ASN A 446 -22.71 0.82 -6.58
CA ASN A 446 -24.01 0.20 -6.30
C ASN A 446 -25.20 0.98 -6.87
N LYS A 447 -25.19 2.32 -6.85
CA LYS A 447 -26.25 3.14 -7.49
C LYS A 447 -26.17 3.09 -9.00
N LEU A 448 -24.97 3.02 -9.58
CA LEU A 448 -24.80 2.85 -11.03
C LEU A 448 -25.25 1.46 -11.45
N HIS A 449 -24.94 0.45 -10.65
CA HIS A 449 -25.38 -0.93 -10.82
C HIS A 449 -26.90 -1.03 -10.80
N GLU A 450 -27.54 -0.58 -9.71
CA GLU A 450 -29.01 -0.52 -9.61
C GLU A 450 -29.62 0.20 -10.81
N LEU A 451 -29.10 1.38 -11.15
CA LEU A 451 -29.56 2.15 -12.30
C LEU A 451 -29.40 1.40 -13.62
N PHE A 452 -28.28 0.70 -13.82
CA PHE A 452 -28.00 -0.06 -15.04
C PHE A 452 -28.97 -1.25 -15.19
N PHE A 453 -29.10 -2.06 -14.15
CA PHE A 453 -29.93 -3.27 -14.17
C PHE A 453 -31.43 -2.97 -14.20
N GLU A 454 -31.87 -1.85 -13.62
CA GLU A 454 -33.29 -1.46 -13.66
C GLU A 454 -33.67 -0.71 -14.95
N ARG A 455 -32.83 0.25 -15.39
CA ARG A 455 -33.22 1.18 -16.45
C ARG A 455 -32.95 0.64 -17.85
N VAL A 456 -31.85 -0.08 -18.06
CA VAL A 456 -31.47 -0.53 -19.41
C VAL A 456 -32.52 -1.48 -20.01
N PRO A 457 -33.00 -2.53 -19.31
CA PRO A 457 -34.03 -3.41 -19.87
C PRO A 457 -35.34 -2.67 -20.16
N LYS A 458 -35.74 -1.74 -19.27
CA LYS A 458 -36.96 -0.94 -19.43
C LYS A 458 -36.90 -0.04 -20.66
N VAL A 459 -35.82 0.73 -20.81
CA VAL A 459 -35.65 1.63 -21.96
C VAL A 459 -35.54 0.81 -23.24
N TYR A 460 -34.77 -0.28 -23.24
CA TYR A 460 -34.60 -1.16 -24.39
C TYR A 460 -35.93 -1.71 -24.93
N GLY A 461 -36.83 -2.15 -24.04
CA GLY A 461 -38.15 -2.66 -24.44
C GLY A 461 -39.05 -1.63 -25.13
N GLU A 462 -38.75 -0.33 -24.99
CA GLU A 462 -39.47 0.77 -25.64
C GLU A 462 -38.78 1.25 -26.95
N MET A 463 -37.61 0.69 -27.32
CA MET A 463 -36.81 1.12 -28.47
C MET A 463 -37.21 0.46 -29.78
N ASN A 464 -37.16 1.23 -30.88
CA ASN A 464 -37.17 0.66 -32.23
C ASN A 464 -35.75 0.24 -32.65
N LEU A 465 -35.43 -1.05 -32.49
CA LEU A 465 -34.09 -1.61 -32.71
C LEU A 465 -33.58 -1.51 -34.16
N GLN A 466 -34.49 -1.47 -35.14
CA GLN A 466 -34.11 -1.34 -36.57
C GLN A 466 -33.39 -0.01 -36.84
N VAL A 467 -33.72 1.04 -36.08
CA VAL A 467 -33.08 2.35 -36.19
C VAL A 467 -31.69 2.33 -35.57
N TRP A 468 -31.56 1.82 -34.34
CA TRP A 468 -30.32 1.95 -33.56
C TRP A 468 -29.19 1.03 -34.02
N ASN A 469 -29.50 -0.15 -34.55
CA ASN A 469 -28.49 -1.07 -35.09
C ASN A 469 -27.72 -0.50 -36.29
N SER A 470 -28.32 0.46 -37.02
CA SER A 470 -27.68 1.12 -38.18
C SER A 470 -26.81 2.33 -37.81
N LEU A 471 -26.89 2.82 -36.56
CA LEU A 471 -26.33 4.10 -36.14
C LEU A 471 -24.98 4.01 -35.41
N GLY A 472 -24.40 2.81 -35.28
CA GLY A 472 -23.16 2.61 -34.52
C GLY A 472 -21.98 3.44 -35.02
N LEU A 473 -21.79 3.55 -36.34
CA LEU A 473 -20.74 4.41 -36.91
C LEU A 473 -20.95 5.89 -36.57
N SER A 474 -22.20 6.34 -36.61
CA SER A 474 -22.59 7.72 -36.29
C SER A 474 -22.48 8.02 -34.79
N ALA A 475 -22.73 7.04 -33.93
CA ALA A 475 -22.59 7.18 -32.48
C ALA A 475 -21.12 7.38 -32.08
N TRP A 476 -20.19 6.62 -32.65
CA TRP A 476 -18.76 6.79 -32.34
C TRP A 476 -18.13 8.01 -33.01
N LYS A 477 -18.55 8.35 -34.24
CA LYS A 477 -18.04 9.52 -34.98
C LYS A 477 -18.40 10.81 -34.25
N SER A 478 -17.40 11.60 -33.83
CA SER A 478 -17.54 12.85 -33.04
C SER A 478 -18.04 12.71 -31.60
N ALA A 479 -17.94 11.50 -31.01
CA ALA A 479 -18.09 11.32 -29.56
C ALA A 479 -17.00 12.08 -28.80
N THR A 480 -17.38 12.82 -27.76
CA THR A 480 -16.45 13.44 -26.82
C THR A 480 -15.75 12.38 -25.97
N ALA A 481 -14.65 12.75 -25.30
CA ALA A 481 -13.93 11.82 -24.42
C ALA A 481 -14.88 11.17 -23.39
N LYS A 482 -15.78 11.93 -22.78
CA LYS A 482 -16.76 11.43 -21.80
C LYS A 482 -17.76 10.43 -22.42
N GLU A 483 -18.24 10.70 -23.64
CA GLU A 483 -19.14 9.80 -24.36
C GLU A 483 -18.44 8.52 -24.83
N GLN A 484 -17.16 8.60 -25.17
CA GLN A 484 -16.36 7.42 -25.53
C GLN A 484 -16.26 6.42 -24.36
N VAL A 485 -16.22 6.91 -23.11
CA VAL A 485 -16.23 6.06 -21.91
C VAL A 485 -17.52 5.26 -21.82
N PHE A 486 -18.65 5.93 -21.96
CA PHE A 486 -19.96 5.28 -21.94
C PHE A 486 -20.10 4.25 -23.07
N LEU A 487 -19.72 4.61 -24.29
CA LEU A 487 -19.79 3.69 -25.44
C LEU A 487 -18.84 2.49 -25.30
N ALA A 488 -17.64 2.71 -24.75
CA ALA A 488 -16.68 1.64 -24.48
C ALA A 488 -17.23 0.65 -23.44
N PHE A 489 -17.89 1.15 -22.39
CA PHE A 489 -18.57 0.30 -21.42
C PHE A 489 -19.69 -0.54 -22.04
N CYS A 490 -20.59 0.08 -22.81
CA CYS A 490 -21.70 -0.64 -23.43
C CYS A 490 -21.20 -1.71 -24.43
N LEU A 491 -20.14 -1.40 -25.18
CA LEU A 491 -19.52 -2.36 -26.09
C LEU A 491 -18.80 -3.49 -25.33
N ALA A 492 -18.10 -3.17 -24.24
CA ALA A 492 -17.46 -4.18 -23.40
C ALA A 492 -18.46 -5.13 -22.76
N PHE A 493 -19.60 -4.62 -22.29
CA PHE A 493 -20.68 -5.42 -21.73
C PHE A 493 -21.28 -6.40 -22.75
N LYS A 494 -21.36 -5.98 -24.01
CA LYS A 494 -21.78 -6.85 -25.12
C LYS A 494 -20.77 -7.96 -25.43
N GLU A 495 -19.48 -7.61 -25.52
CA GLU A 495 -18.45 -8.51 -26.06
C GLU A 495 -17.85 -9.47 -25.02
N VAL A 496 -17.79 -9.09 -23.74
CA VAL A 496 -17.09 -9.90 -22.73
C VAL A 496 -17.87 -11.15 -22.33
N SER A 497 -17.21 -12.26 -22.02
CA SER A 497 -17.89 -13.51 -21.62
C SER A 497 -18.55 -13.41 -20.23
N GLY A 498 -19.78 -13.93 -20.15
CA GLY A 498 -20.55 -14.09 -18.90
C GLY A 498 -20.28 -15.40 -18.14
N GLU A 499 -19.36 -16.23 -18.62
CA GLU A 499 -18.97 -17.48 -17.95
C GLU A 499 -18.24 -17.23 -16.61
N PRO A 500 -18.40 -18.14 -15.63
CA PRO A 500 -17.65 -18.07 -14.38
C PRO A 500 -16.17 -18.34 -14.61
N THR A 501 -15.33 -17.63 -13.87
CA THR A 501 -13.87 -17.72 -13.93
C THR A 501 -13.34 -18.43 -12.70
N GLN A 502 -12.36 -19.32 -12.86
CA GLN A 502 -11.83 -20.15 -11.75
C GLN A 502 -10.67 -19.48 -11.00
N SER A 503 -10.09 -18.41 -11.55
CA SER A 503 -8.99 -17.67 -10.97
C SER A 503 -8.96 -16.22 -11.46
N GLU A 504 -8.16 -15.37 -10.80
CA GLU A 504 -7.95 -13.99 -11.25
C GLU A 504 -7.22 -13.93 -12.61
N SER A 505 -6.30 -14.85 -12.88
CA SER A 505 -5.61 -14.94 -14.18
C SER A 505 -6.60 -15.22 -15.31
N ASP A 506 -7.49 -16.19 -15.12
CA ASP A 506 -8.56 -16.56 -16.05
C ASP A 506 -9.54 -15.39 -16.30
N TYR A 507 -9.87 -14.64 -15.23
CA TYR A 507 -10.66 -13.41 -15.36
C TYR A 507 -10.00 -12.38 -16.29
N TRP A 508 -8.69 -12.15 -16.11
CA TRP A 508 -7.96 -11.17 -16.91
C TRP A 508 -7.74 -11.64 -18.35
N ASP A 509 -7.48 -12.92 -18.58
CA ASP A 509 -7.33 -13.47 -19.92
C ASP A 509 -8.61 -13.24 -20.76
N ILE A 510 -9.77 -13.50 -20.17
CA ILE A 510 -11.08 -13.24 -20.81
C ILE A 510 -11.29 -11.73 -21.03
N ALA A 511 -10.99 -10.90 -20.04
CA ALA A 511 -11.18 -9.45 -20.16
C ALA A 511 -10.26 -8.83 -21.22
N LEU A 512 -9.00 -9.27 -21.30
CA LEU A 512 -8.01 -8.81 -22.28
C LEU A 512 -8.34 -9.29 -23.70
N ALA A 513 -8.86 -10.51 -23.86
CA ALA A 513 -9.34 -11.00 -25.14
C ALA A 513 -10.52 -10.15 -25.66
N ALA A 514 -11.49 -9.84 -24.79
CA ALA A 514 -12.60 -8.95 -25.13
C ALA A 514 -12.12 -7.51 -25.44
N GLU A 515 -11.17 -6.98 -24.65
CA GLU A 515 -10.55 -5.69 -24.92
C GLU A 515 -9.84 -5.67 -26.28
N ALA A 516 -9.12 -6.74 -26.65
CA ALA A 516 -8.46 -6.85 -27.94
C ALA A 516 -9.47 -6.80 -29.11
N HIS A 517 -10.61 -7.49 -28.98
CA HIS A 517 -11.70 -7.42 -29.97
C HIS A 517 -12.28 -6.01 -30.09
N ILE A 518 -12.47 -5.32 -28.97
CA ILE A 518 -12.98 -3.94 -28.97
C ILE A 518 -11.98 -2.98 -29.62
N ARG A 519 -10.68 -3.12 -29.30
CA ARG A 519 -9.62 -2.34 -29.93
C ARG A 519 -9.55 -2.60 -31.44
N ALA A 520 -9.67 -3.85 -31.86
CA ALA A 520 -9.78 -4.23 -33.27
C ALA A 520 -10.97 -3.53 -33.96
N TYR A 521 -12.15 -3.54 -33.35
CA TYR A 521 -13.33 -2.83 -33.85
C TYR A 521 -13.09 -1.31 -33.99
N LEU A 522 -12.50 -0.67 -32.97
CA LEU A 522 -12.22 0.76 -32.97
C LEU A 522 -11.21 1.14 -34.05
N VAL A 523 -10.11 0.38 -34.15
CA VAL A 523 -9.06 0.58 -35.16
C VAL A 523 -9.60 0.39 -36.58
N LYS A 524 -10.35 -0.69 -36.84
CA LYS A 524 -10.97 -0.97 -38.15
C LYS A 524 -11.85 0.18 -38.63
N ASN A 525 -12.61 0.78 -37.72
CA ASN A 525 -13.53 1.88 -38.03
C ASN A 525 -12.90 3.28 -37.86
N LYS A 526 -11.59 3.37 -37.60
CA LYS A 526 -10.83 4.61 -37.40
C LYS A 526 -11.38 5.47 -36.24
N PHE A 527 -11.89 4.83 -35.20
CA PHE A 527 -12.27 5.48 -33.96
C PHE A 527 -11.08 5.51 -33.01
N GLN A 528 -10.87 6.67 -32.38
CA GLN A 528 -9.83 6.86 -31.38
C GLN A 528 -10.49 7.10 -30.03
N ILE A 529 -10.06 6.36 -29.00
CA ILE A 529 -10.38 6.70 -27.62
C ILE A 529 -9.29 7.62 -27.10
N VAL A 530 -9.68 8.84 -26.74
CA VAL A 530 -8.75 9.82 -26.18
C VAL A 530 -8.37 9.36 -24.78
N LYS A 531 -7.06 9.24 -24.54
CA LYS A 531 -6.51 8.89 -23.25
C LYS A 531 -6.93 9.91 -22.19
N GLN A 532 -7.57 9.45 -21.11
CA GLN A 532 -8.06 10.28 -20.03
C GLN A 532 -7.10 10.26 -18.83
N LYS A 533 -7.16 11.34 -18.04
CA LYS A 533 -6.42 11.43 -16.78
C LYS A 533 -7.07 10.55 -15.70
N ASP A 534 -8.41 10.53 -15.70
CA ASP A 534 -9.25 9.83 -14.74
C ASP A 534 -10.39 9.09 -15.45
N PHE A 535 -10.90 8.02 -14.82
CA PHE A 535 -12.10 7.31 -15.25
C PHE A 535 -13.23 7.61 -14.28
N ASP A 536 -14.23 8.36 -14.75
CA ASP A 536 -15.34 8.82 -13.93
C ASP A 536 -16.63 8.06 -14.31
N LEU A 537 -17.14 7.28 -13.35
CA LEU A 537 -18.36 6.48 -13.45
C LEU A 537 -19.61 7.33 -13.67
N SER A 538 -19.58 8.62 -13.30
CA SER A 538 -20.69 9.54 -13.54
C SER A 538 -20.98 9.71 -15.05
N ASN A 539 -19.98 9.53 -15.92
CA ASN A 539 -20.19 9.56 -17.37
C ASN A 539 -20.99 8.36 -17.86
N ILE A 540 -20.81 7.19 -17.23
CA ILE A 540 -21.61 6.00 -17.54
C ILE A 540 -23.03 6.21 -17.04
N ALA A 541 -23.18 6.68 -15.80
CA ALA A 541 -24.48 6.99 -15.20
C ALA A 541 -25.26 8.02 -16.02
N ASP A 542 -24.61 9.10 -16.47
CA ASP A 542 -25.22 10.14 -17.29
C ASP A 542 -25.74 9.58 -18.63
N GLY A 543 -24.97 8.67 -19.27
CA GLY A 543 -25.43 7.96 -20.46
C GLY A 543 -26.63 7.04 -20.23
N MET A 544 -26.74 6.42 -19.05
CA MET A 544 -27.94 5.66 -18.66
C MET A 544 -29.13 6.59 -18.38
N LEU A 545 -28.87 7.78 -17.85
CA LEU A 545 -29.89 8.78 -17.53
C LEU A 545 -30.36 9.62 -18.72
N ALA A 546 -29.68 9.51 -19.88
CA ALA A 546 -29.78 10.47 -20.99
C ALA A 546 -29.58 11.92 -20.51
N GLY A 547 -28.56 12.11 -19.67
CA GLY A 547 -28.23 13.37 -19.02
C GLY A 547 -27.60 14.41 -19.95
N THR A 548 -26.97 15.44 -19.37
CA THR A 548 -26.49 16.61 -20.11
C THR A 548 -25.11 16.39 -20.75
N VAL A 549 -24.42 15.31 -20.39
CA VAL A 549 -23.04 15.03 -20.79
C VAL A 549 -22.97 14.05 -21.96
N VAL A 550 -23.73 12.95 -21.91
CA VAL A 550 -23.83 11.95 -22.96
C VAL A 550 -25.05 12.22 -23.82
N ARG A 551 -24.81 12.64 -25.06
CA ARG A 551 -25.90 13.03 -25.97
C ARG A 551 -26.77 11.82 -26.32
N ALA A 552 -28.06 12.08 -26.56
CA ALA A 552 -29.11 11.08 -26.81
C ALA A 552 -28.73 10.01 -27.85
N LEU A 553 -28.05 10.39 -28.95
CA LEU A 553 -27.60 9.41 -29.95
C LEU A 553 -26.68 8.34 -29.36
N ARG A 554 -25.74 8.73 -28.48
CA ARG A 554 -24.78 7.81 -27.86
C ARG A 554 -25.45 7.01 -26.77
N ALA A 555 -26.21 7.69 -25.90
CA ALA A 555 -26.99 7.07 -24.83
C ALA A 555 -27.86 5.92 -25.37
N ASN A 556 -28.71 6.21 -26.37
CA ASN A 556 -29.62 5.23 -26.94
C ASN A 556 -28.89 4.10 -27.70
N TYR A 557 -27.85 4.41 -28.46
CA TYR A 557 -27.05 3.36 -29.10
C TYR A 557 -26.38 2.44 -28.06
N GLY A 558 -25.79 2.99 -27.00
CA GLY A 558 -25.20 2.20 -25.93
C GLY A 558 -26.23 1.31 -25.20
N ILE A 559 -27.41 1.85 -24.91
CA ILE A 559 -28.52 1.09 -24.31
C ILE A 559 -28.97 -0.04 -25.25
N SER A 560 -29.00 0.19 -26.57
CA SER A 560 -29.34 -0.88 -27.52
C SER A 560 -28.33 -2.03 -27.54
N LEU A 561 -27.04 -1.77 -27.30
CA LEU A 561 -26.04 -2.83 -27.18
C LEU A 561 -26.23 -3.63 -25.89
N CYS A 562 -26.53 -2.94 -24.79
CA CYS A 562 -26.67 -3.58 -23.48
C CYS A 562 -27.96 -4.36 -23.34
N GLY A 563 -29.08 -3.85 -23.87
CA GLY A 563 -30.37 -4.53 -23.78
C GLY A 563 -30.42 -5.86 -24.55
N GLU A 564 -29.71 -5.98 -25.67
CA GLU A 564 -29.53 -7.25 -26.39
C GLU A 564 -28.88 -8.32 -25.49
N VAL A 565 -27.97 -7.92 -24.60
CA VAL A 565 -27.34 -8.85 -23.64
C VAL A 565 -28.34 -9.32 -22.60
N PHE A 566 -29.18 -8.40 -22.07
CA PHE A 566 -30.19 -8.72 -21.05
C PHE A 566 -31.28 -9.67 -21.57
N GLU A 567 -31.61 -9.65 -22.86
CA GLU A 567 -32.56 -10.61 -23.44
C GLU A 567 -31.97 -12.02 -23.60
N ASN A 568 -30.67 -12.10 -23.86
CA ASN A 568 -30.01 -13.34 -24.26
C ASN A 568 -29.22 -14.03 -23.14
N HIS A 569 -29.11 -13.42 -21.96
CA HIS A 569 -28.30 -13.92 -20.85
C HIS A 569 -29.08 -13.91 -19.54
N THR A 570 -28.73 -14.82 -18.64
CA THR A 570 -29.24 -14.86 -17.28
C THR A 570 -28.74 -13.67 -16.46
N SER A 571 -29.47 -13.28 -15.42
CA SER A 571 -29.07 -12.20 -14.51
C SER A 571 -27.66 -12.41 -13.92
N ALA A 572 -27.29 -13.65 -13.60
CA ALA A 572 -25.95 -13.98 -13.08
C ALA A 572 -24.84 -13.81 -14.14
N GLU A 573 -25.12 -14.08 -15.42
CA GLU A 573 -24.19 -13.82 -16.51
C GLU A 573 -24.08 -12.33 -16.80
N CYS A 574 -25.19 -11.60 -16.78
CA CYS A 574 -25.19 -10.13 -16.86
C CYS A 574 -24.36 -9.51 -15.74
N GLU A 575 -24.45 -10.03 -14.51
CA GLU A 575 -23.62 -9.56 -13.40
C GLU A 575 -22.13 -9.73 -13.69
N ARG A 576 -21.71 -10.94 -14.10
CA ARG A 576 -20.30 -11.20 -14.42
C ARG A 576 -19.82 -10.37 -15.62
N LYS A 577 -20.68 -10.14 -16.61
CA LYS A 577 -20.39 -9.24 -17.73
C LYS A 577 -20.23 -7.79 -17.29
N TYR A 578 -21.08 -7.30 -16.41
CA TYR A 578 -21.04 -5.94 -15.89
C TYR A 578 -19.70 -5.66 -15.20
N GLN A 579 -19.29 -6.55 -14.29
CA GLN A 579 -18.04 -6.42 -13.55
C GLN A 579 -16.82 -6.37 -14.49
N LYS A 580 -16.77 -7.27 -15.49
CA LYS A 580 -15.68 -7.28 -16.50
C LYS A 580 -15.73 -6.05 -17.41
N ALA A 581 -16.92 -5.61 -17.81
CA ALA A 581 -17.12 -4.47 -18.70
C ALA A 581 -16.65 -3.15 -18.10
N ILE A 582 -16.89 -2.94 -16.79
CA ILE A 582 -16.36 -1.77 -16.08
C ILE A 582 -14.83 -1.73 -16.16
N LYS A 583 -14.16 -2.87 -15.94
CA LYS A 583 -12.68 -2.96 -16.00
C LYS A 583 -12.15 -2.74 -17.42
N ILE A 584 -12.84 -3.25 -18.44
CA ILE A 584 -12.45 -3.06 -19.85
C ILE A 584 -12.63 -1.58 -20.26
N ALA A 585 -13.77 -0.97 -19.93
CA ALA A 585 -14.08 0.42 -20.25
C ALA A 585 -13.07 1.39 -19.62
N GLU A 586 -12.72 1.14 -18.37
CA GLU A 586 -11.65 1.84 -17.68
C GLU A 586 -10.34 1.75 -18.46
N ARG A 587 -9.90 0.53 -18.79
CA ARG A 587 -8.61 0.32 -19.45
C ARG A 587 -8.56 1.03 -20.80
N LEU A 588 -9.65 0.96 -21.57
CA LEU A 588 -9.78 1.69 -22.83
C LEU A 588 -9.69 3.21 -22.64
N ALA A 589 -10.36 3.77 -21.63
CA ALA A 589 -10.31 5.20 -21.34
C ALA A 589 -8.92 5.66 -20.85
N MET A 590 -8.27 4.86 -20.02
CA MET A 590 -7.00 5.21 -19.34
C MET A 590 -5.77 4.99 -20.21
N ILE A 591 -5.79 3.98 -21.07
CA ILE A 591 -4.71 3.69 -22.01
C ILE A 591 -4.93 4.48 -23.30
N GLY A 592 -6.18 4.78 -23.63
CA GLY A 592 -6.59 5.21 -24.96
C GLY A 592 -6.61 4.04 -25.94
N CYS A 593 -7.10 4.30 -27.14
CA CYS A 593 -7.02 3.35 -28.25
C CYS A 593 -6.80 4.11 -29.56
N SER A 594 -5.81 3.66 -30.34
CA SER A 594 -5.38 4.28 -31.58
C SER A 594 -4.86 3.26 -32.60
N SER A 595 -4.70 3.67 -33.85
CA SER A 595 -4.05 2.85 -34.89
C SER A 595 -2.53 2.65 -34.67
N GLN A 596 -1.97 3.19 -33.59
CA GLN A 596 -0.56 3.04 -33.20
C GLN A 596 -0.38 2.14 -31.96
N ASP A 597 -1.46 1.51 -31.48
CA ASP A 597 -1.40 0.68 -30.29
C ASP A 597 -0.49 -0.54 -30.51
N ASN A 598 0.47 -0.74 -29.59
CA ASN A 598 1.36 -1.89 -29.53
C ASN A 598 1.36 -2.47 -28.11
N LEU A 599 0.33 -3.26 -27.82
CA LEU A 599 0.10 -3.90 -26.51
C LEU A 599 0.48 -5.39 -26.60
N PRO A 600 0.92 -6.01 -25.49
CA PRO A 600 1.32 -7.43 -25.48
C PRO A 600 0.25 -8.41 -25.98
N TYR A 601 -1.02 -8.02 -25.91
CA TYR A 601 -2.19 -8.80 -26.32
C TYR A 601 -2.92 -8.20 -27.55
N PHE A 602 -2.46 -7.07 -28.08
CA PHE A 602 -3.06 -6.42 -29.25
C PHE A 602 -2.08 -5.48 -29.95
N ASN A 603 -1.74 -5.78 -31.21
CA ASN A 603 -0.94 -4.90 -32.06
C ASN A 603 -1.79 -4.38 -33.22
N ALA A 604 -1.97 -3.06 -33.28
CA ALA A 604 -2.81 -2.40 -34.28
C ALA A 604 -2.23 -2.50 -35.70
N ALA A 605 -0.90 -2.46 -35.85
CA ALA A 605 -0.24 -2.56 -37.15
C ALA A 605 -0.39 -3.97 -37.74
N ASP A 606 -0.19 -5.00 -36.92
CA ASP A 606 -0.38 -6.40 -37.31
C ASP A 606 -1.86 -6.65 -37.69
N TYR A 607 -2.80 -6.14 -36.89
CA TYR A 607 -4.23 -6.27 -37.18
C TYR A 607 -4.64 -5.54 -38.47
N ILE A 608 -4.16 -4.32 -38.70
CA ILE A 608 -4.42 -3.57 -39.94
C ILE A 608 -3.84 -4.30 -41.16
N ALA A 609 -2.71 -4.98 -41.02
CA ALA A 609 -2.13 -5.79 -42.10
C ALA A 609 -2.93 -7.06 -42.43
N THR A 610 -3.83 -7.49 -41.53
CA THR A 610 -4.74 -8.64 -41.73
C THR A 610 -6.12 -8.27 -42.29
N LEU A 611 -6.46 -6.97 -42.35
CA LEU A 611 -7.70 -6.44 -42.94
C LEU A 611 -7.56 -6.24 -44.46
#